data_AF-A0AAQ0KDK0-F1
#
_entry.id   AF-A0AAQ0KDK0-F1
#
_cell.length_a   1.000
_cell.length_b   1.000
_cell.length_c   1.000
_cell.angle_alpha   90.00
_cell.angle_beta   90.00
_cell.angle_gamma   90.00
#
_symmetry.space_group_name_H-M   'P 1'
#
loop_
_entity.id
_entity.type
_entity.pdbx_description
1 polymer ?
#
loop_
_entity_poly.entity_id
_entity_poly.type
_entity_poly.pdbx_seq_one_letter_code
_entity_poly.pdbx_strand_id
1 'polypeptide(L)'
;MTDTIEPQPVAPKDAQWDVLIPVRDLIDKHPDLALTIRETVTQYVRDAEYPALIPVQITDDGETYAGVRCPWCGIDVENSEHLDVLDENDRSTTISADEFDHDHRTVSPDYDDRGQFDGLCYVCTGCDRPVSLPTAWTER
;
A
#
# COMPACT_ATOMS: atom_id res chain seq x y z
N MET A 1 16.56 -14.46 20.95
CA MET A 1 15.14 -14.10 21.13
C MET A 1 14.56 -14.25 19.73
N THR A 2 13.76 -15.29 19.52
CA THR A 2 13.09 -15.56 18.25
C THR A 2 11.90 -14.64 18.18
N ASP A 3 11.91 -13.68 17.25
CA ASP A 3 10.70 -12.97 16.86
C ASP A 3 9.87 -13.96 16.06
N THR A 4 9.01 -14.70 16.76
CA THR A 4 7.95 -15.47 16.12
C THR A 4 6.93 -14.47 15.60
N ILE A 5 6.94 -14.20 14.30
CA ILE A 5 5.89 -13.42 13.65
C ILE A 5 4.66 -14.34 13.61
N GLU A 6 3.75 -14.17 14.57
CA GLU A 6 2.43 -14.80 14.46
C GLU A 6 1.75 -14.27 13.20
N PRO A 7 1.25 -15.15 12.30
CA PRO A 7 0.57 -14.72 11.09
C PRO A 7 -0.64 -13.86 11.50
N GLN A 8 -0.54 -12.56 11.21
CA GLN A 8 -1.65 -11.65 11.41
C GLN A 8 -2.71 -11.96 10.36
N PRO A 9 -3.99 -11.73 10.67
CA PRO A 9 -5.04 -11.89 9.68
C PRO A 9 -4.75 -11.00 8.47
N VAL A 10 -4.61 -11.64 7.31
CA VAL A 10 -4.48 -10.99 6.00
C VAL A 10 -5.58 -9.95 5.86
N ALA A 11 -5.22 -8.71 5.50
CA ALA A 11 -6.22 -7.70 5.19
C ALA A 11 -7.09 -8.23 4.04
N PRO A 12 -8.43 -8.22 4.15
CA PRO A 12 -9.26 -8.77 3.11
C PRO A 12 -9.06 -7.99 1.80
N LYS A 13 -8.85 -8.72 0.70
CA LYS A 13 -8.95 -8.19 -0.67
C LYS A 13 -10.27 -7.41 -0.77
N ASP A 14 -10.20 -6.13 -1.14
CA ASP A 14 -11.33 -5.17 -1.17
C ASP A 14 -11.78 -4.59 0.18
N ALA A 15 -10.88 -4.47 1.17
CA ALA A 15 -11.13 -3.62 2.32
C ALA A 15 -11.47 -2.19 1.83
N GLN A 16 -12.63 -1.67 2.22
CA GLN A 16 -12.93 -0.24 2.04
C GLN A 16 -12.18 0.53 3.11
N TRP A 17 -11.41 1.52 2.68
CA TRP A 17 -10.44 2.15 3.55
C TRP A 17 -10.92 3.39 4.27
N ASP A 18 -12.11 3.95 4.10
CA ASP A 18 -12.61 5.13 4.83
C ASP A 18 -11.71 6.40 4.84
N VAL A 19 -10.47 6.35 4.33
CA VAL A 19 -9.49 7.45 4.27
C VAL A 19 -10.05 8.58 3.42
N LEU A 20 -10.80 8.23 2.37
CA LEU A 20 -11.44 9.17 1.47
C LEU A 20 -12.89 9.52 1.86
N ILE A 21 -13.42 9.06 3.01
CA ILE A 21 -14.75 9.49 3.50
C ILE A 21 -14.87 11.02 3.56
N PRO A 22 -13.92 11.78 4.14
CA PRO A 22 -14.06 13.23 4.20
C PRO A 22 -14.13 13.89 2.82
N VAL A 23 -13.46 13.29 1.83
CA VAL A 23 -13.47 13.75 0.44
C VAL A 23 -14.83 13.45 -0.21
N ARG A 24 -15.38 12.26 -0.01
CA ARG A 24 -16.73 11.88 -0.46
C ARG A 24 -17.80 12.78 0.14
N ASP A 25 -17.76 12.99 1.45
CA ASP A 25 -18.64 13.92 2.17
C ASP A 25 -18.57 15.34 1.60
N LEU A 26 -17.38 15.79 1.22
CA LEU A 26 -17.17 17.11 0.63
C LEU A 26 -17.79 17.18 -0.78
N ILE A 27 -17.63 16.14 -1.58
CA ILE A 27 -18.22 16.01 -2.91
C ILE A 27 -19.76 15.98 -2.81
N ASP A 28 -20.32 15.22 -1.87
CA ASP A 28 -21.77 15.12 -1.68
C ASP A 28 -22.40 16.45 -1.25
N LYS A 29 -21.66 17.27 -0.48
CA LYS A 29 -22.07 18.62 -0.09
C LYS A 29 -21.91 19.66 -1.21
N HIS A 30 -21.00 19.41 -2.15
CA HIS A 30 -20.64 20.32 -3.24
C HIS A 30 -20.52 19.57 -4.58
N PRO A 31 -21.62 19.02 -5.12
CA PRO A 31 -21.58 18.19 -6.33
C PRO A 31 -21.14 18.97 -7.57
N ASP A 32 -21.33 20.29 -7.57
CA ASP A 32 -20.83 21.21 -8.60
C ASP A 32 -19.30 21.33 -8.63
N LEU A 33 -18.65 21.04 -7.50
CA LEU A 33 -17.19 21.07 -7.35
C LEU A 33 -16.56 19.66 -7.41
N ALA A 34 -17.37 18.61 -7.62
CA ALA A 34 -16.93 17.22 -7.50
C ALA A 34 -15.68 16.91 -8.33
N LEU A 35 -15.63 17.39 -9.58
CA LEU A 35 -14.49 17.18 -10.47
C LEU A 35 -13.23 17.86 -9.92
N THR A 36 -13.32 19.14 -9.55
CA THR A 36 -12.18 19.90 -9.02
C THR A 36 -11.67 19.31 -7.70
N ILE A 37 -12.57 18.85 -6.82
CA ILE A 37 -12.19 18.20 -5.56
C ILE A 37 -11.39 16.93 -5.85
N ARG A 38 -11.88 16.07 -6.75
CA ARG A 38 -11.18 14.82 -7.13
C ARG A 38 -9.81 15.11 -7.71
N GLU A 39 -9.73 15.97 -8.73
CA GLU A 39 -8.45 16.34 -9.36
C GLU A 39 -7.45 16.92 -8.35
N THR A 40 -7.92 17.77 -7.44
CA THR A 40 -7.07 18.37 -6.41
C THR A 40 -6.56 17.34 -5.41
N VAL A 41 -7.42 16.42 -4.97
CA VAL A 41 -7.04 15.36 -4.02
C VAL A 41 -6.09 14.37 -4.68
N THR A 42 -6.36 13.92 -5.90
CA THR A 42 -5.47 13.04 -6.66
C THR A 42 -4.09 13.68 -6.80
N GLN A 43 -4.03 14.94 -7.23
CA GLN A 43 -2.76 15.66 -7.36
C GLN A 43 -2.04 15.78 -6.03
N TYR A 44 -2.75 16.15 -4.96
CA TYR A 44 -2.18 16.27 -3.62
C TYR A 44 -1.58 14.96 -3.10
N VAL A 45 -2.27 13.84 -3.33
CA VAL A 45 -1.79 12.51 -2.92
C VAL A 45 -0.58 12.08 -3.77
N ARG A 46 -0.59 12.34 -5.08
CA ARG A 46 0.53 12.01 -5.97
C ARG A 46 1.78 12.86 -5.72
N ASP A 47 1.60 14.12 -5.32
CA ASP A 47 2.71 15.04 -5.01
C ASP A 47 3.22 14.93 -3.57
N ALA A 48 2.53 14.19 -2.71
CA ALA A 48 2.92 14.04 -1.31
C ALA A 48 4.18 13.17 -1.17
N GLU A 49 5.09 13.59 -0.29
CA GLU A 49 6.26 12.80 0.06
C GLU A 49 5.89 11.79 1.16
N TYR A 50 5.76 10.52 0.78
CA TYR A 50 5.54 9.42 1.71
C TYR A 50 6.86 8.74 2.11
N PRO A 51 7.04 8.37 3.40
CA PRO A 51 8.21 7.61 3.81
C PRO A 51 8.35 6.30 3.02
N ALA A 52 9.55 6.07 2.52
CA ALA A 52 9.86 4.85 1.77
C ALA A 52 9.89 3.64 2.70
N LEU A 53 9.39 2.51 2.21
CA LEU A 53 9.62 1.20 2.78
C LEU A 53 11.13 0.93 2.90
N ILE A 54 11.52 0.28 4.00
CA ILE A 54 12.92 0.05 4.34
C ILE A 54 13.29 -1.38 3.92
N PRO A 55 14.23 -1.58 2.98
CA PRO A 55 14.74 -2.91 2.67
C PRO A 55 15.45 -3.50 3.89
N VAL A 56 15.13 -4.74 4.22
CA VAL A 56 15.68 -5.46 5.37
C VAL A 56 16.09 -6.88 4.97
N GLN A 57 16.94 -7.49 5.80
CA GLN A 57 17.22 -8.92 5.77
C GLN A 57 16.49 -9.56 6.93
N ILE A 58 15.69 -10.58 6.65
CA ILE A 58 14.83 -11.24 7.63
C ILE A 58 15.34 -12.67 7.78
N THR A 59 15.60 -13.07 9.02
CA THR A 59 16.02 -14.42 9.34
C THR A 59 14.87 -15.13 10.00
N ASP A 60 14.32 -16.15 9.34
CA ASP A 60 13.25 -17.00 9.86
C ASP A 60 13.62 -18.48 9.66
N ASP A 61 13.39 -19.29 10.69
CA ASP A 61 13.71 -20.73 10.71
C ASP A 61 15.12 -21.13 10.21
N GLY A 62 16.10 -20.24 10.34
CA GLY A 62 17.48 -20.47 9.94
C GLY A 62 17.79 -20.13 8.49
N GLU A 63 16.80 -19.67 7.72
CA GLU A 63 16.96 -19.12 6.39
C GLU A 63 16.96 -17.58 6.45
N THR A 64 17.69 -16.92 5.56
CA THR A 64 17.74 -15.45 5.48
C THR A 64 17.31 -15.02 4.10
N TYR A 65 16.34 -14.12 4.04
CA TYR A 65 15.77 -13.59 2.80
C TYR A 65 15.63 -12.07 2.86
N ALA A 66 15.49 -11.46 1.68
CA ALA A 66 15.22 -10.03 1.55
C ALA A 66 13.75 -9.76 1.86
N GLY A 67 13.46 -8.66 2.54
CA GLY A 67 12.11 -8.22 2.82
C GLY A 67 12.01 -6.70 2.87
N VAL A 68 10.81 -6.17 3.09
CA VAL A 68 10.54 -4.73 3.17
C VAL A 68 9.75 -4.39 4.42
N ARG A 69 10.19 -3.36 5.14
CA ARG A 69 9.63 -2.97 6.43
C ARG A 69 8.96 -1.60 6.38
N CYS A 70 7.80 -1.49 7.02
CA CYS A 70 7.10 -0.23 7.21
C CYS A 70 7.90 0.71 8.13
N PRO A 71 8.20 1.94 7.70
CA PRO A 71 8.94 2.91 8.52
C PRO A 71 8.14 3.43 9.72
N TRP A 72 6.81 3.25 9.72
CA TRP A 72 5.92 3.75 10.77
C TRP A 72 5.79 2.80 11.95
N CYS A 73 5.51 1.53 11.68
CA CYS A 73 5.23 0.52 12.71
C CYS A 73 6.29 -0.58 12.81
N GLY A 74 7.26 -0.63 11.89
CA GLY A 74 8.32 -1.64 11.91
C GLY A 74 7.87 -3.04 11.47
N ILE A 75 6.63 -3.20 11.02
CA ILE A 75 6.10 -4.45 10.47
C ILE A 75 6.76 -4.75 9.13
N ASP A 76 7.12 -6.01 8.91
CA ASP A 76 7.47 -6.52 7.60
C ASP A 76 6.21 -6.68 6.75
N VAL A 77 6.11 -5.86 5.70
CA VAL A 77 4.88 -5.74 4.92
C VAL A 77 4.73 -6.85 3.89
N GLU A 78 5.81 -7.54 3.54
CA GLU A 78 5.82 -8.61 2.54
C GLU A 78 5.29 -9.91 3.15
N ASN A 79 5.91 -10.42 4.21
CA ASN A 79 5.47 -11.67 4.83
C ASN A 79 4.13 -11.57 5.55
N SER A 80 3.79 -10.38 6.04
CA SER A 80 2.53 -10.17 6.75
C SER A 80 1.41 -9.69 5.83
N GLU A 81 1.66 -9.60 4.52
CA GLU A 81 0.70 -9.12 3.52
C GLU A 81 0.04 -7.80 3.95
N HIS A 82 0.87 -6.89 4.48
CA HIS A 82 0.46 -5.64 5.09
C HIS A 82 0.74 -4.43 4.19
N LEU A 83 0.87 -4.64 2.88
CA LEU A 83 0.98 -3.57 1.89
C LEU A 83 -0.21 -3.64 0.94
N ASP A 84 -0.95 -2.55 0.84
CA ASP A 84 -2.05 -2.39 -0.11
C ASP A 84 -1.74 -1.25 -1.09
N VAL A 85 -2.28 -1.33 -2.32
CA VAL A 85 -2.44 -0.17 -3.21
C VAL A 85 -3.88 0.32 -3.09
N LEU A 86 -4.07 1.59 -2.75
CA LEU A 86 -5.36 2.27 -2.71
C LEU A 86 -5.62 2.96 -4.05
N ASP A 87 -6.85 2.93 -4.56
CA ASP A 87 -7.27 3.71 -5.74
C ASP A 87 -8.11 4.95 -5.38
N GLU A 88 -8.44 5.77 -6.37
CA GLU A 88 -9.27 6.98 -6.20
C GLU A 88 -10.71 6.68 -5.73
N ASN A 89 -11.16 5.43 -5.86
CA ASN A 89 -12.47 4.98 -5.41
C ASN A 89 -12.41 4.31 -4.03
N ASP A 90 -11.30 4.45 -3.29
CA ASP A 90 -11.08 3.88 -1.96
C ASP A 90 -11.13 2.34 -1.95
N ARG A 91 -10.85 1.71 -3.09
CA ARG A 91 -10.66 0.26 -3.22
C ARG A 91 -9.19 -0.03 -2.97
N SER A 92 -8.89 -1.08 -2.22
CA SER A 92 -7.50 -1.51 -2.02
C SER A 92 -7.22 -2.90 -2.56
N THR A 93 -6.07 -3.09 -3.22
CA THR A 93 -5.56 -4.41 -3.58
C THR A 93 -4.34 -4.71 -2.73
N THR A 94 -4.34 -5.88 -2.09
CA THR A 94 -3.23 -6.32 -1.25
C THR A 94 -2.11 -6.84 -2.12
N ILE A 95 -0.89 -6.41 -1.80
CA ILE A 95 0.31 -6.86 -2.47
C ILE A 95 0.80 -8.12 -1.77
N SER A 96 0.87 -9.20 -2.53
CA SER A 96 1.28 -10.52 -2.04
C SER A 96 2.81 -10.65 -2.10
N ALA A 97 3.38 -11.53 -1.27
CA ALA A 97 4.82 -11.68 -1.20
C ALA A 97 5.48 -12.03 -2.55
N ASP A 98 4.81 -12.81 -3.40
CA ASP A 98 5.29 -13.20 -4.73
C ASP A 98 5.27 -12.07 -5.77
N GLU A 99 4.66 -10.93 -5.46
CA GLU A 99 4.64 -9.75 -6.33
C GLU A 99 5.87 -8.86 -6.12
N PHE A 100 6.69 -9.13 -5.10
CA PHE A 100 7.97 -8.47 -4.85
C PHE A 100 9.10 -9.18 -5.60
N ASP A 101 9.67 -8.50 -6.59
CA ASP A 101 10.88 -8.94 -7.27
C ASP A 101 12.07 -8.16 -6.73
N HIS A 102 12.73 -8.72 -5.71
CA HIS A 102 13.90 -8.10 -5.06
C HIS A 102 15.11 -7.98 -5.98
N ASP A 103 15.26 -8.88 -6.96
CA ASP A 103 16.37 -8.88 -7.90
C ASP A 103 16.25 -7.73 -8.89
N HIS A 104 15.05 -7.49 -9.39
CA HIS A 104 14.75 -6.39 -10.32
C HIS A 104 14.30 -5.10 -9.62
N ARG A 105 14.07 -5.15 -8.30
CA ARG A 105 13.52 -4.05 -7.49
C ARG A 105 12.19 -3.57 -8.03
N THR A 106 11.29 -4.51 -8.31
CA THR A 106 9.96 -4.18 -8.83
C THR A 106 8.89 -4.77 -7.95
N VAL A 107 7.74 -4.09 -7.90
CA VAL A 107 6.49 -4.67 -7.42
C VAL A 107 5.52 -4.76 -8.59
N SER A 108 4.77 -5.85 -8.69
CA SER A 108 3.78 -6.05 -9.76
C SER A 108 2.42 -6.40 -9.15
N PRO A 109 1.66 -5.41 -8.63
CA PRO A 109 0.38 -5.67 -8.02
C PRO A 109 -0.59 -6.27 -9.03
N ASP A 110 -1.30 -7.33 -8.65
CA ASP A 110 -2.30 -7.97 -9.48
C ASP A 110 -3.59 -7.12 -9.52
N TYR A 111 -3.73 -6.40 -10.63
CA TYR A 111 -4.92 -5.64 -10.96
C TYR A 111 -5.90 -6.41 -11.87
N ASP A 112 -5.57 -7.62 -12.33
CA ASP A 112 -6.25 -8.30 -13.44
C ASP A 112 -7.71 -8.66 -13.12
N ASP A 113 -8.03 -8.87 -11.83
CA ASP A 113 -9.39 -9.13 -11.37
C ASP A 113 -10.28 -7.86 -11.33
N ARG A 114 -9.74 -6.67 -11.58
CA ARG A 114 -10.36 -5.39 -11.16
C ARG A 114 -10.62 -4.36 -12.26
N GLY A 115 -10.85 -4.75 -13.50
CA GLY A 115 -11.29 -3.79 -14.54
C GLY A 115 -10.40 -2.54 -14.62
N GLN A 116 -10.98 -1.33 -14.57
CA GLN A 116 -10.19 -0.09 -14.44
C GLN A 116 -9.80 0.14 -12.97
N PHE A 117 -8.60 -0.28 -12.58
CA PHE A 117 -7.95 0.07 -11.32
C PHE A 117 -6.76 0.99 -11.64
N ASP A 118 -6.69 2.15 -11.00
CA ASP A 118 -5.56 3.09 -11.12
C ASP A 118 -5.01 3.37 -9.72
N GLY A 119 -3.81 2.87 -9.45
CA GLY A 119 -3.17 3.01 -8.15
C GLY A 119 -2.94 4.48 -7.80
N LEU A 120 -3.43 4.90 -6.65
CA LEU A 120 -3.27 6.25 -6.13
C LEU A 120 -2.07 6.33 -5.18
N CYS A 121 -1.96 5.43 -4.20
CA CYS A 121 -0.83 5.35 -3.29
C CYS A 121 -0.72 3.97 -2.62
N TYR A 122 0.44 3.68 -2.02
CA TYR A 122 0.62 2.50 -1.18
C TYR A 122 0.29 2.81 0.28
N VAL A 123 -0.32 1.85 0.97
CA VAL A 123 -0.71 1.96 2.37
C VAL A 123 -0.20 0.73 3.12
N CYS A 124 0.46 0.96 4.27
CA CYS A 124 0.77 -0.13 5.19
C CYS A 124 -0.46 -0.42 6.07
N THR A 125 -1.09 -1.58 5.87
CA THR A 125 -2.35 -1.93 6.53
C THR A 125 -2.20 -2.28 8.01
N GLY A 126 -0.97 -2.58 8.46
CA GLY A 126 -0.70 -2.78 9.89
C GLY A 126 -0.71 -1.48 10.71
N CYS A 127 -0.72 -0.30 10.08
CA CYS A 127 -0.74 0.99 10.79
C CYS A 127 -1.56 2.09 10.11
N ASP A 128 -2.27 1.77 9.03
CA ASP A 128 -3.14 2.66 8.26
C ASP A 128 -2.43 3.93 7.77
N ARG A 129 -1.14 3.80 7.39
CA ARG A 129 -0.34 4.94 6.94
C ARG A 129 0.18 4.78 5.51
N PRO A 130 0.16 5.87 4.73
CA PRO A 130 0.72 5.84 3.39
C PRO A 130 2.25 5.69 3.47
N VAL A 131 2.77 4.96 2.49
CA VAL A 131 4.19 4.69 2.30
C VAL A 131 4.53 4.82 0.82
N SER A 132 5.81 4.93 0.50
CA SER A 132 6.30 4.79 -0.87
C SER A 132 7.13 3.52 -0.99
N LEU A 133 7.30 3.03 -2.22
CA LEU A 133 8.24 1.95 -2.50
C LEU A 133 9.66 2.33 -2.04
N PRO A 134 10.51 1.33 -1.75
CA PRO A 134 11.90 1.63 -1.44
C PRO A 134 12.58 2.41 -2.58
N THR A 135 13.61 3.17 -2.24
CA THR A 135 14.33 3.96 -3.26
C THR A 135 14.84 3.06 -4.39
N ALA A 136 14.65 3.53 -5.64
CA ALA A 136 15.00 2.82 -6.87
C ALA A 136 14.17 1.55 -7.16
N TRP A 137 13.08 1.34 -6.44
CA TRP A 137 12.06 0.37 -6.83
C TRP A 137 11.02 1.02 -7.77
N THR A 138 10.39 0.21 -8.61
CA THR A 138 9.33 0.65 -9.52
C THR A 138 8.14 -0.30 -9.51
N GLU A 139 6.93 0.24 -9.70
CA GLU A 139 5.76 -0.56 -10.08
C GLU A 139 5.88 -0.95 -11.55
N ARG A 140 5.46 -2.17 -11.90
CA ARG A 140 5.47 -2.69 -13.28
C ARG A 140 4.08 -2.87 -13.84
#